data_AF-A0A948I323-F1
#
_entry.id   AF-A0A948I323-F1
#
_cell.length_a   1.000
_cell.length_b   1.000
_cell.length_c   1.000
_cell.angle_alpha   90.00
_cell.angle_beta   90.00
_cell.angle_gamma   90.00
#
_symmetry.space_group_name_H-M   'P 1'
#
loop_
_entity.id
_entity.type
_entity.pdbx_description
1 polymer ?
#
loop_
_entity_poly.entity_id
_entity_poly.type
_entity_poly.pdbx_seq_one_letter_code
_entity_poly.pdbx_strand_id
1 'polypeptide(L)' 'ARDSACRYFNTVLGPEYNTAHADHFHLDLGKSRICR' A
#
# COMPACT_ATOMS: atom_id res chain seq x y z
N ALA A 1 3.48 15.03 -8.59
CA ALA A 1 4.15 13.72 -8.76
C ALA A 1 3.62 12.81 -7.65
N ARG A 2 4.29 11.73 -7.24
CA ARG A 2 3.88 10.97 -6.04
C ARG A 2 4.45 11.72 -4.82
N ASP A 3 3.76 12.78 -4.42
CA ASP A 3 4.35 13.82 -3.58
C ASP A 3 4.39 13.45 -2.09
N SER A 4 3.67 12.40 -1.66
CA SER A 4 3.71 11.80 -0.31
C SER A 4 2.93 10.48 -0.26
N ALA A 5 3.22 9.63 0.74
CA ALA A 5 2.41 8.45 1.04
C ALA A 5 1.09 8.85 1.74
N CYS A 6 0.04 8.03 1.56
CA CYS A 6 -1.24 8.20 2.24
C CYS A 6 -1.07 8.00 3.76
N ARG A 7 -1.61 8.90 4.59
CA ARG A 7 -1.50 8.81 6.06
C ARG A 7 -2.25 7.65 6.70
N TYR A 8 -3.16 7.00 5.96
CA TYR A 8 -3.98 5.91 6.48
C TYR A 8 -3.38 4.53 6.27
N PHE A 9 -2.50 4.39 5.28
CA PHE A 9 -1.87 3.12 4.95
C PHE A 9 -0.41 3.17 5.39
N ASN A 10 0.08 2.10 5.99
CA ASN A 10 1.48 1.98 6.36
C ASN A 10 2.36 1.78 5.12
N THR A 11 1.86 1.00 4.15
CA THR A 11 2.56 0.73 2.88
C THR A 11 1.57 0.83 1.73
N VAL A 12 2.02 1.46 0.64
CA VAL A 12 1.29 1.52 -0.64
C VAL A 12 2.25 1.11 -1.75
N LEU A 13 1.97 0.00 -2.43
CA LEU A 13 2.76 -0.48 -3.58
C LEU A 13 1.88 -0.39 -4.84
N GLY A 14 2.46 0.18 -5.90
CA GLY A 14 1.81 0.26 -7.20
C GLY A 14 2.55 -0.56 -8.26
N PRO A 15 2.06 -0.53 -9.51
CA PRO A 15 2.59 -1.30 -10.64
C PRO A 15 4.08 -1.16 -10.91
N GLU A 16 4.67 -0.04 -10.52
CA GLU A 16 6.08 0.25 -10.76
C GLU A 16 7.02 -0.24 -9.65
N TYR A 17 6.48 -0.86 -8.59
CA TYR A 17 7.30 -1.37 -7.48
C TYR A 17 8.04 -2.66 -7.86
N ASN A 18 7.34 -3.65 -8.44
CA ASN A 18 7.92 -4.87 -9.01
C ASN A 18 6.87 -5.65 -9.84
N THR A 19 7.31 -6.73 -10.50
CA THR A 19 6.47 -7.60 -11.34
C THR A 19 5.24 -8.16 -10.61
N ALA A 20 5.35 -8.46 -9.31
CA ALA A 20 4.23 -9.01 -8.55
C ALA A 20 3.09 -7.99 -8.36
N HIS A 21 3.36 -6.68 -8.48
CA HIS A 21 2.37 -5.62 -8.32
C HIS A 21 1.93 -5.00 -9.65
N ALA A 22 2.41 -5.53 -10.80
CA ALA A 22 2.25 -4.89 -12.12
C ALA A 22 0.78 -4.66 -12.54
N ASP A 23 -0.15 -5.41 -11.97
CA ASP A 23 -1.56 -5.39 -12.30
C ASP A 23 -2.49 -4.95 -11.16
N HIS A 24 -1.94 -4.61 -9.99
CA HIS A 24 -2.76 -4.23 -8.83
C HIS A 24 -2.08 -3.27 -7.86
N PHE A 25 -2.90 -2.68 -6.98
CA PHE A 25 -2.43 -1.85 -5.87
C PHE A 25 -2.47 -2.64 -4.57
N HIS A 26 -1.35 -2.67 -3.86
CA HIS A 26 -1.27 -3.22 -2.51
C HIS A 26 -1.40 -2.09 -1.48
N LEU A 27 -2.38 -2.20 -0.58
CA LEU A 27 -2.66 -1.23 0.48
C LEU A 27 -2.57 -1.94 1.83
N ASP A 28 -1.55 -1.62 2.62
CA ASP A 28 -1.32 -2.23 3.93
C ASP A 28 -1.77 -1.31 5.07
N LEU A 29 -2.59 -1.85 5.97
CA LEU A 29 -2.98 -1.20 7.23
C LEU A 29 -2.11 -1.66 8.42
N GLY A 30 -1.13 -2.54 8.19
CA GLY A 30 -0.25 -3.13 9.20
C GLY A 30 -0.92 -4.22 10.03
N LYS A 31 -0.19 -4.70 11.04
CA LYS A 31 -0.70 -5.70 12.00
C LYS A 31 -1.90 -5.12 12.75
N SER A 32 -3.10 -5.54 12.38
CA SER A 32 -4.38 -5.13 12.95
C SER A 32 -4.34 -4.99 14.48
N ARG A 33 -4.82 -3.84 14.98
CA ARG A 33 -5.52 -3.75 16.28
C ARG A 33 -7.05 -3.59 16.10
N ILE A 34 -7.56 -3.80 14.90
CA ILE A 34 -8.96 -3.61 14.51
C ILE A 34 -9.20 -4.67 13.43
N CYS A 35 -9.96 -5.75 13.63
CA CYS A 35 -11.28 -5.89 14.28
C CYS A 35 -11.31 -6.99 15.36
N ARG A 36 -12.14 -6.79 16.39
CA ARG A 36 -12.95 -7.87 17.00
C ARG A 36 -14.33 -7.78 16.38
#